data_AF-A0A8R2R942-F1
#
_entry.id   AF-A0A8R2R942-F1
#
_cell.length_a   1.000
_cell.length_b   1.000
_cell.length_c   1.000
_cell.angle_alpha   90.00
_cell.angle_beta   90.00
_cell.angle_gamma   90.00
#
_symmetry.space_group_name_H-M   'P 1'
#
loop_
_entity.id
_entity.type
_entity.pdbx_description
1 polymer ?
#
loop_
_entity_poly.entity_id
_entity_poly.type
_entity_poly.pdbx_seq_one_letter_code
_entity_poly.pdbx_strand_id
1 'polypeptide(L)'
;MAVESLLCVVWYYTIISGFYILYCPVLYLMFINHRLYRKVVDALFELWELFPVALFQCCYSTRLHHFGDYVNPNEKTIMIMNHRTRVDWNYVWIALYHATQNPNEDCRVCKEQLNGLEEPGSVFDIGGKSKIKIVLKDGIKNIPAIGWIMQLNFFLYVKRNWQEDNNNLNQFVDYYKSLKYDYRLVLFPEGTDLSESNKIRSDSFAVAHNLPKYDFVLHPRLTGWSALCSRLRGTGLASVYDVTLAYDNPAQTELDLAKGNIPKNVYFHFKRYSIDKIPYNEEDLKKWLNDRWGEKEISLRKFHKEGNFIDFETTTPPAYRSPRSMIVAKAGFTFWTIVNLLFTYAIYCSVMFQFWVLYHSVLFVIVTCYLGGFQNIQYRLLKNETP
;
A
#
# COMPACT_ATOMS: atom_id res chain seq x y z
N MET A 1 0.45 28.68 5.61
CA MET A 1 -0.79 28.47 4.84
C MET A 1 -0.57 28.25 3.33
N ALA A 2 0.10 29.14 2.59
CA ALA A 2 0.25 28.98 1.12
C ALA A 2 1.18 27.82 0.68
N VAL A 3 2.26 27.56 1.42
CA VAL A 3 3.18 26.43 1.15
C VAL A 3 2.60 25.09 1.60
N GLU A 4 1.73 25.08 2.60
CA GLU A 4 1.19 23.85 3.21
C GLU A 4 0.02 23.26 2.41
N SER A 5 -0.84 24.14 1.87
CA SER A 5 -1.90 23.74 0.93
C SER A 5 -1.34 23.22 -0.40
N LEU A 6 -0.08 23.57 -0.72
CA LEU A 6 0.62 23.09 -1.90
C LEU A 6 0.91 21.58 -1.85
N LEU A 7 1.05 20.96 -0.66
CA LEU A 7 1.34 19.51 -0.54
C LEU A 7 0.26 18.68 -1.24
N CYS A 8 -0.98 18.81 -0.78
CA CYS A 8 -2.10 18.00 -1.26
C CYS A 8 -2.39 18.30 -2.74
N VAL A 9 -2.21 19.55 -3.16
CA VAL A 9 -2.36 19.96 -4.57
C VAL A 9 -1.30 19.31 -5.43
N VAL A 10 -0.01 19.44 -5.09
CA VAL A 10 1.09 18.84 -5.85
C VAL A 10 0.95 17.32 -5.88
N TRP A 11 0.63 16.70 -4.76
CA TRP A 11 0.43 15.26 -4.67
C TRP A 11 -0.73 14.77 -5.54
N TYR A 12 -1.89 15.43 -5.51
CA TYR A 12 -3.02 15.06 -6.36
C TYR A 12 -2.76 15.35 -7.84
N TYR A 13 -2.05 16.44 -8.13
CA TYR A 13 -1.69 16.83 -9.49
C TYR A 13 -0.78 15.81 -10.16
N THR A 14 0.17 15.21 -9.43
CA THR A 14 1.05 14.18 -9.99
C THR A 14 0.31 12.89 -10.35
N ILE A 15 -0.75 12.58 -9.61
CA ILE A 15 -1.63 11.46 -9.91
C ILE A 15 -2.42 11.74 -11.19
N ILE A 16 -2.97 12.95 -11.33
CA ILE A 16 -3.70 13.36 -12.55
C ILE A 16 -2.78 13.36 -13.77
N SER A 17 -1.63 14.01 -13.68
CA SER A 17 -0.69 14.12 -14.80
C SER A 17 -0.17 12.73 -15.20
N GLY A 18 0.20 11.90 -14.22
CA GLY A 18 0.62 10.52 -14.43
C GLY A 18 -0.45 9.65 -15.05
N PHE A 19 -1.70 9.82 -14.65
CA PHE A 19 -2.82 9.10 -15.24
C PHE A 19 -2.91 9.35 -16.75
N TYR A 20 -2.99 10.63 -17.16
CA TYR A 20 -3.20 10.96 -18.56
C TYR A 20 -1.97 10.80 -19.46
N ILE A 21 -0.77 11.06 -18.94
CA ILE A 21 0.48 11.00 -19.71
C ILE A 21 1.02 9.56 -19.77
N LEU A 22 0.91 8.77 -18.71
CA LEU A 22 1.58 7.46 -18.61
C LEU A 22 0.59 6.29 -18.61
N TYR A 23 -0.46 6.34 -17.80
CA TYR A 23 -1.39 5.21 -17.69
C TYR A 23 -2.33 5.09 -18.90
N CYS A 24 -2.90 6.19 -19.39
CA CYS A 24 -3.82 6.16 -20.53
C CYS A 24 -3.19 5.56 -21.80
N PRO A 25 -1.92 5.87 -22.19
CA PRO A 25 -1.29 5.20 -23.32
C PRO A 25 -1.06 3.70 -23.10
N VAL A 26 -0.67 3.30 -21.87
CA VAL A 26 -0.42 1.90 -21.52
C VAL A 26 -1.71 1.09 -21.41
N LEU A 27 -2.86 1.73 -21.20
CA LEU A 27 -4.18 1.09 -21.04
C LEU A 27 -4.45 0.03 -22.10
N TYR A 28 -4.19 0.36 -23.37
CA TYR A 28 -4.52 -0.49 -24.52
C TYR A 28 -3.68 -1.76 -24.59
N LEU A 29 -2.51 -1.78 -23.93
CA LEU A 29 -1.65 -2.96 -23.85
C LEU A 29 -2.36 -4.14 -23.17
N MET A 30 -3.36 -3.87 -22.31
CA MET A 30 -4.13 -4.93 -21.63
C MET A 30 -4.85 -5.87 -22.60
N PHE A 31 -5.19 -5.40 -23.81
CA PHE A 31 -5.90 -6.16 -24.84
C PHE A 31 -4.95 -6.89 -25.80
N ILE A 32 -3.67 -6.51 -25.81
CA ILE A 32 -2.64 -7.08 -26.70
C ILE A 32 -1.82 -8.13 -25.95
N ASN A 33 -1.36 -7.78 -24.75
CA ASN A 33 -0.58 -8.67 -23.90
C ASN A 33 -0.82 -8.33 -22.43
N HIS A 34 -1.73 -9.07 -21.80
CA HIS A 34 -2.16 -8.80 -20.45
C HIS A 34 -1.04 -8.93 -19.41
N ARG A 35 -0.14 -9.91 -19.59
CA ARG A 35 1.00 -10.13 -18.69
C ARG A 35 2.01 -8.99 -18.74
N LEU A 36 2.30 -8.48 -19.95
CA LEU A 36 3.17 -7.32 -20.12
C LEU A 36 2.51 -6.05 -19.56
N TYR A 37 1.21 -5.86 -19.82
CA TYR A 37 0.44 -4.77 -19.22
C TYR A 37 0.58 -4.74 -17.70
N ARG A 38 0.40 -5.88 -17.01
CA ARG A 38 0.55 -5.94 -15.55
C ARG A 38 1.93 -5.50 -15.08
N LYS A 39 3.00 -5.97 -15.73
CA LYS A 39 4.38 -5.59 -15.41
C LYS A 39 4.60 -4.09 -15.59
N VAL A 40 4.14 -3.51 -16.69
CA VAL A 40 4.32 -2.07 -16.98
C VAL A 40 3.54 -1.21 -15.99
N VAL A 41 2.28 -1.56 -15.69
CA VAL A 41 1.46 -0.79 -14.77
C VAL A 41 2.00 -0.86 -13.34
N ASP A 42 2.48 -2.02 -12.88
CA ASP A 42 3.14 -2.13 -11.58
C ASP A 42 4.43 -1.28 -11.53
N ALA A 43 5.25 -1.30 -12.58
CA ALA A 43 6.44 -0.46 -12.66
C ALA A 43 6.12 1.04 -12.66
N LEU A 44 5.03 1.47 -13.31
CA LEU A 44 4.56 2.85 -13.26
C LEU A 44 4.10 3.24 -11.85
N PHE A 45 3.41 2.34 -11.14
CA PHE A 45 3.00 2.58 -9.76
C PHE A 45 4.21 2.67 -8.82
N GLU A 46 5.16 1.75 -8.94
CA GLU A 46 6.42 1.75 -8.20
C GLU A 46 7.23 3.02 -8.43
N LEU A 47 7.32 3.47 -9.68
CA LEU A 47 7.97 4.73 -10.01
C LEU A 47 7.25 5.91 -9.37
N TRP A 48 5.91 5.89 -9.30
CA TRP A 48 5.12 6.91 -8.63
C TRP A 48 5.35 6.91 -7.11
N GLU A 49 5.55 5.76 -6.46
CA GLU A 49 5.84 5.66 -5.01
C GLU A 49 7.09 6.46 -4.60
N LEU A 50 8.06 6.64 -5.50
CA LEU A 50 9.25 7.45 -5.25
C LEU A 50 8.94 8.94 -5.05
N PHE A 51 7.87 9.43 -5.69
CA PHE A 51 7.48 10.84 -5.61
C PHE A 51 7.10 11.26 -4.19
N PRO A 52 6.13 10.63 -3.50
CA PRO A 52 5.78 11.00 -2.14
C PRO A 52 6.91 10.76 -1.14
N VAL A 53 7.78 9.76 -1.34
CA VAL A 53 9.00 9.56 -0.51
C VAL A 53 9.84 10.84 -0.47
N ALA A 54 10.19 11.38 -1.64
CA ALA A 54 10.94 12.62 -1.73
C ALA A 54 10.11 13.84 -1.30
N LEU A 55 8.82 13.93 -1.67
CA LEU A 55 7.95 15.04 -1.29
C LEU A 55 7.89 15.21 0.23
N PHE A 56 7.56 14.16 0.97
CA PHE A 56 7.41 14.25 2.42
C PHE A 56 8.77 14.42 3.13
N GLN A 57 9.82 13.70 2.73
CA GLN A 57 11.11 13.75 3.44
C GLN A 57 11.98 14.94 3.05
N CYS A 58 11.95 15.38 1.78
CA CYS A 58 12.77 16.51 1.31
C CYS A 58 12.02 17.85 1.38
N CYS A 59 10.73 17.91 1.06
CA CYS A 59 9.99 19.18 1.05
C CYS A 59 9.34 19.51 2.40
N TYR A 60 8.90 18.51 3.16
CA TYR A 60 8.18 18.70 4.43
C TYR A 60 8.92 18.19 5.67
N SER A 61 10.18 17.74 5.50
CA SER A 61 11.07 17.32 6.59
C SER A 61 10.50 16.21 7.49
N THR A 62 9.58 15.39 6.97
CA THR A 62 9.12 14.19 7.69
C THR A 62 10.27 13.19 7.82
N ARG A 63 10.52 12.71 9.03
CA ARG A 63 11.51 11.67 9.33
C ARG A 63 10.81 10.35 9.56
N LEU A 64 11.26 9.34 8.83
CA LEU A 64 10.80 7.98 9.02
C LEU A 64 11.77 7.22 9.92
N HIS A 65 11.23 6.58 10.95
CA HIS A 65 11.95 5.68 11.84
C HIS A 65 11.37 4.28 11.65
N HIS A 66 12.19 3.31 11.27
CA HIS A 66 11.72 1.95 11.07
C HIS A 66 12.54 0.97 11.90
N PHE A 67 11.85 -0.02 12.45
CA PHE A 67 12.36 -0.98 13.42
C PHE A 67 12.00 -2.40 13.01
N GLY A 68 12.82 -3.35 13.44
CA GLY A 68 12.56 -4.78 13.31
C GLY A 68 13.07 -5.38 12.00
N ASP A 69 12.23 -6.20 11.38
CA ASP A 69 12.57 -7.11 10.30
C ASP A 69 12.62 -6.42 8.93
N TYR A 70 13.49 -6.96 8.08
CA TYR A 70 13.58 -6.59 6.67
C TYR A 70 12.34 -7.06 5.90
N VAL A 71 11.85 -6.23 4.98
CA VAL A 71 10.76 -6.59 4.07
C VAL A 71 11.34 -7.16 2.78
N ASN A 72 11.22 -8.48 2.58
CA ASN A 72 11.66 -9.12 1.34
C ASN A 72 10.71 -8.76 0.19
N PRO A 73 11.20 -8.08 -0.87
CA PRO A 73 10.36 -7.65 -1.98
C PRO A 73 10.03 -8.75 -3.00
N ASN A 74 10.75 -9.88 -2.96
CA ASN A 74 10.64 -10.94 -3.95
C ASN A 74 9.71 -12.08 -3.50
N GLU A 75 9.02 -11.93 -2.37
CA GLU A 75 8.07 -12.93 -1.88
C GLU A 75 6.64 -12.39 -1.88
N LYS A 76 5.67 -13.30 -2.04
CA LYS A 76 4.26 -12.99 -1.86
C LYS A 76 3.94 -12.88 -0.37
N THR A 77 3.43 -11.73 0.06
CA THR A 77 3.19 -11.45 1.49
C THR A 77 1.89 -10.72 1.74
N ILE A 78 1.40 -10.82 2.98
CA ILE A 78 0.35 -9.95 3.51
C ILE A 78 0.96 -9.07 4.60
N MET A 79 0.73 -7.76 4.52
CA MET A 79 1.08 -6.78 5.55
C MET A 79 -0.18 -6.38 6.30
N ILE A 80 -0.27 -6.72 7.58
CA ILE A 80 -1.35 -6.30 8.45
C ILE A 80 -0.90 -5.09 9.26
N MET A 81 -1.69 -4.01 9.22
CA MET A 81 -1.30 -2.72 9.80
C MET A 81 -2.43 -2.17 10.67
N ASN A 82 -2.09 -1.48 11.77
CA ASN A 82 -3.08 -0.67 12.50
C ASN A 82 -3.39 0.61 11.72
N HIS A 83 -4.64 1.09 11.80
CA HIS A 83 -5.11 2.24 11.03
C HIS A 83 -5.33 3.44 11.92
N ARG A 84 -4.28 4.21 12.18
CA ARG A 84 -4.32 5.36 13.09
C ARG A 84 -5.04 6.56 12.47
N THR A 85 -4.82 6.84 11.18
CA THR A 85 -5.33 8.04 10.50
C THR A 85 -5.81 7.73 9.09
N ARG A 86 -6.69 8.56 8.51
CA ARG A 86 -7.12 8.38 7.12
C ARG A 86 -5.97 8.50 6.11
N VAL A 87 -4.91 9.18 6.50
CA VAL A 87 -3.76 9.49 5.64
C VAL A 87 -2.59 8.55 5.85
N ASP A 88 -2.76 7.45 6.59
CA ASP A 88 -1.70 6.45 6.84
C ASP A 88 -1.05 5.95 5.55
N TRP A 89 -1.84 5.82 4.49
CA TRP A 89 -1.38 5.47 3.16
C TRP A 89 -0.19 6.33 2.71
N ASN A 90 -0.18 7.63 3.03
CA ASN A 90 0.91 8.57 2.70
C ASN A 90 2.28 8.16 3.22
N TYR A 91 2.32 7.30 4.24
CA TYR A 91 3.55 6.86 4.86
C TYR A 91 3.87 5.39 4.59
N VAL A 92 2.91 4.60 4.10
CA VAL A 92 3.12 3.17 3.80
C VAL A 92 4.18 2.99 2.70
N TRP A 93 4.05 3.69 1.57
CA TRP A 93 5.05 3.60 0.50
C TRP A 93 6.42 4.17 0.93
N ILE A 94 6.44 5.18 1.80
CA ILE A 94 7.68 5.72 2.38
C ILE A 94 8.36 4.66 3.23
N ALA A 95 7.58 3.97 4.07
CA ALA A 95 8.07 2.88 4.90
C ALA A 95 8.62 1.73 4.06
N LEU A 96 7.93 1.34 3.00
CA LEU A 96 8.35 0.23 2.14
C LEU A 96 9.58 0.57 1.30
N TYR A 97 9.76 1.82 0.87
CA TYR A 97 10.99 2.26 0.19
C TYR A 97 12.24 2.01 1.05
N HIS A 98 12.15 2.25 2.36
CA HIS A 98 13.25 2.03 3.29
C HIS A 98 13.33 0.57 3.77
N ALA A 99 12.19 -0.05 4.12
CA ALA A 99 12.15 -1.39 4.68
C ALA A 99 12.54 -2.51 3.68
N THR A 100 12.52 -2.20 2.37
CA THR A 100 12.96 -3.11 1.30
C THR A 100 14.45 -3.01 0.96
N GLN A 101 15.24 -2.25 1.73
CA GLN A 101 16.71 -2.30 1.65
C GLN A 101 17.29 -3.49 2.43
N ASN A 102 17.90 -4.46 1.72
CA ASN A 102 18.50 -5.63 2.36
C ASN A 102 19.78 -5.19 3.13
N PRO A 103 19.85 -5.39 4.45
CA PRO A 103 21.02 -4.99 5.24
C PRO A 103 22.31 -5.75 4.87
N ASN A 104 22.20 -6.94 4.27
CA ASN A 104 23.36 -7.80 3.97
C ASN A 104 23.95 -7.57 2.56
N GLU A 105 23.16 -7.10 1.60
CA GLU A 105 23.61 -6.85 0.20
C GLU A 105 24.45 -5.57 0.06
N ASP A 106 24.31 -4.60 0.95
CA ASP A 106 25.08 -3.34 0.93
C ASP A 106 26.29 -3.34 1.89
N CYS A 107 26.57 -4.45 2.59
CA CYS A 107 27.88 -4.65 3.20
C CYS A 107 28.90 -4.79 2.06
N ARG A 108 29.79 -3.79 1.87
CA ARG A 108 30.86 -3.82 0.85
C ARG A 108 31.69 -5.12 0.88
N VAL A 109 31.74 -5.81 2.02
CA VAL A 109 32.45 -7.08 2.23
C VAL A 109 31.70 -8.29 1.62
N CYS A 110 30.36 -8.26 1.55
CA CYS A 110 29.56 -9.40 1.06
C CYS A 110 29.33 -9.39 -0.46
N LYS A 111 29.59 -8.26 -1.14
CA LYS A 111 29.46 -8.14 -2.61
C LYS A 111 30.42 -9.05 -3.38
N GLU A 112 31.53 -9.47 -2.78
CA GLU A 112 32.49 -10.36 -3.46
C GLU A 112 32.05 -11.84 -3.47
N GLN A 113 31.16 -12.27 -2.56
CA GLN A 113 30.75 -13.68 -2.45
C GLN A 113 29.43 -14.02 -3.17
N LEU A 114 28.62 -13.03 -3.54
CA LEU A 114 27.27 -13.22 -4.11
C LEU A 114 27.19 -13.09 -5.64
N ASN A 115 28.30 -12.86 -6.34
CA ASN A 115 28.38 -12.69 -7.80
C ASN A 115 28.00 -13.94 -8.64
N GLY A 116 27.40 -14.98 -8.04
CA GLY A 116 27.03 -16.23 -8.72
C GLY A 116 25.53 -16.45 -8.97
N LEU A 117 24.64 -15.61 -8.41
CA LEU A 117 23.18 -15.87 -8.43
C LEU A 117 22.32 -14.59 -8.59
N GLU A 118 22.81 -13.58 -9.31
CA GLU A 118 21.95 -12.45 -9.69
C GLU A 118 21.15 -12.81 -10.94
N GLU A 119 19.84 -13.02 -10.78
CA GLU A 119 18.92 -12.92 -11.92
C GLU A 119 19.05 -11.51 -12.50
N PRO A 120 19.15 -11.36 -13.84
CA PRO A 120 19.32 -10.04 -14.45
C PRO A 120 18.15 -9.16 -14.05
N GLY A 121 18.47 -8.08 -13.31
CA GLY A 121 17.49 -7.06 -12.93
C GLY A 121 16.68 -6.68 -14.15
N SER A 122 15.35 -6.85 -14.07
CA SER A 122 14.49 -6.52 -15.20
C SER A 122 14.73 -5.05 -15.58
N VAL A 123 14.66 -4.71 -16.86
CA VAL A 123 14.80 -3.33 -17.38
C VAL A 123 13.89 -2.32 -16.65
N PHE A 124 12.87 -2.80 -15.92
CA PHE A 124 11.92 -2.02 -15.15
C PHE A 124 12.21 -1.94 -13.64
N ASP A 125 13.32 -2.49 -13.13
CA ASP A 125 13.69 -2.41 -11.71
C ASP A 125 14.31 -1.04 -11.39
N ILE A 126 13.49 0.02 -11.40
CA ILE A 126 13.90 1.42 -11.20
C ILE A 126 13.99 1.75 -9.69
N GLY A 127 14.47 0.79 -8.90
CA GLY A 127 14.89 1.02 -7.52
C GLY A 127 13.79 1.03 -6.46
N GLY A 128 12.57 0.60 -6.76
CA GLY A 128 11.52 0.34 -5.77
C GLY A 128 10.82 -0.98 -6.06
N LYS A 129 11.21 -2.06 -5.38
CA LYS A 129 10.59 -3.39 -5.56
C LYS A 129 9.26 -3.49 -4.78
N SER A 130 8.40 -2.52 -5.04
CA SER A 130 7.12 -2.22 -4.42
C SER A 130 6.16 -3.42 -4.53
N LYS A 131 5.72 -3.68 -5.77
CA LYS A 131 4.60 -4.58 -6.13
C LYS A 131 3.48 -4.58 -5.09
N ILE A 132 3.15 -3.40 -4.56
CA ILE A 132 2.15 -3.29 -3.49
C ILE A 132 0.77 -3.47 -4.09
N LYS A 133 -0.08 -4.19 -3.37
CA LYS A 133 -1.53 -4.25 -3.59
C LYS A 133 -2.21 -3.86 -2.31
N ILE A 134 -3.35 -3.22 -2.44
CA ILE A 134 -4.02 -2.61 -1.30
C ILE A 134 -5.46 -3.10 -1.22
N VAL A 135 -5.92 -3.41 0.00
CA VAL A 135 -7.34 -3.62 0.30
C VAL A 135 -8.03 -2.28 0.52
N LEU A 136 -8.99 -1.94 -0.33
CA LEU A 136 -9.62 -0.62 -0.41
C LEU A 136 -11.14 -0.69 -0.34
N LYS A 137 -11.78 0.37 0.16
CA LYS A 137 -13.23 0.51 0.06
C LYS A 137 -13.65 0.65 -1.40
N ASP A 138 -14.71 -0.05 -1.81
CA ASP A 138 -15.22 -0.05 -3.20
C ASP A 138 -15.50 1.35 -3.75
N GLY A 139 -16.00 2.27 -2.91
CA GLY A 139 -16.27 3.64 -3.32
C GLY A 139 -15.05 4.44 -3.80
N ILE A 140 -13.83 4.03 -3.44
CA ILE A 140 -12.60 4.72 -3.84
C ILE A 140 -12.40 4.65 -5.36
N LYS A 141 -12.90 3.61 -6.03
CA LYS A 141 -12.80 3.47 -7.50
C LYS A 141 -13.48 4.61 -8.27
N ASN A 142 -14.42 5.32 -7.65
CA ASN A 142 -15.17 6.41 -8.26
C ASN A 142 -14.42 7.76 -8.19
N ILE A 143 -13.33 7.86 -7.43
CA ILE A 143 -12.54 9.08 -7.34
C ILE A 143 -11.76 9.27 -8.64
N PRO A 144 -11.91 10.42 -9.34
CA PRO A 144 -11.16 10.69 -10.56
C PRO A 144 -9.65 10.56 -10.37
N ALA A 145 -8.95 10.06 -11.39
CA ALA A 145 -7.52 9.76 -11.39
C ALA A 145 -7.07 8.72 -10.34
N ILE A 146 -7.16 9.01 -9.03
CA ILE A 146 -6.76 8.08 -7.95
C ILE A 146 -7.49 6.75 -8.07
N GLY A 147 -8.83 6.80 -8.08
CA GLY A 147 -9.66 5.62 -8.15
C GLY A 147 -9.43 4.84 -9.44
N TRP A 148 -9.25 5.55 -10.55
CA TRP A 148 -8.98 4.97 -11.86
C TRP A 148 -7.63 4.24 -11.90
N ILE A 149 -6.55 4.83 -11.37
CA ILE A 149 -5.24 4.17 -11.24
C ILE A 149 -5.33 2.93 -10.37
N MET A 150 -6.10 2.96 -9.28
CA MET A 150 -6.32 1.81 -8.41
C MET A 150 -7.06 0.67 -9.14
N GLN A 151 -8.01 1.00 -10.03
CA GLN A 151 -8.68 0.01 -10.88
C GLN A 151 -7.67 -0.65 -11.83
N LEU A 152 -6.82 0.16 -12.49
CA LEU A 152 -5.78 -0.33 -13.40
C LEU A 152 -4.70 -1.15 -12.68
N ASN A 153 -4.47 -0.90 -11.40
CA ASN A 153 -3.54 -1.67 -10.58
C ASN A 153 -4.11 -2.98 -10.03
N PHE A 154 -5.38 -3.30 -10.33
CA PHE A 154 -6.07 -4.49 -9.85
C PHE A 154 -5.92 -4.65 -8.32
N PHE A 155 -6.29 -3.60 -7.59
CA PHE A 155 -6.37 -3.63 -6.12
C PHE A 155 -7.61 -4.39 -5.63
N LEU A 156 -7.62 -4.82 -4.37
CA LEU A 156 -8.71 -5.60 -3.79
C LEU A 156 -9.77 -4.69 -3.19
N TYR A 157 -10.98 -4.69 -3.73
CA TYR A 157 -12.08 -3.85 -3.26
C TYR A 157 -13.01 -4.56 -2.28
N VAL A 158 -13.38 -3.88 -1.20
CA VAL A 158 -14.34 -4.32 -0.18
C VAL A 158 -15.54 -3.38 -0.07
N LYS A 159 -16.74 -3.97 0.01
CA LYS A 159 -18.06 -3.34 0.04
C LYS A 159 -18.75 -3.41 1.40
N ARG A 160 -18.14 -4.08 2.39
CA ARG A 160 -18.75 -4.36 3.71
C ARG A 160 -19.97 -5.28 3.60
N ASN A 161 -20.01 -6.11 2.56
CA ASN A 161 -20.98 -7.18 2.36
C ASN A 161 -20.20 -8.46 2.08
N TRP A 162 -20.26 -9.40 3.02
CA TRP A 162 -19.46 -10.62 2.96
C TRP A 162 -19.64 -11.40 1.66
N GLN A 163 -20.86 -11.52 1.14
CA GLN A 163 -21.09 -12.30 -0.08
C GLN A 163 -20.41 -11.67 -1.31
N GLU A 164 -20.47 -10.34 -1.43
CA GLU A 164 -19.80 -9.62 -2.52
C GLU A 164 -18.29 -9.60 -2.33
N ASP A 165 -17.83 -9.36 -1.10
CA ASP A 165 -16.41 -9.32 -0.73
C ASP A 165 -15.75 -10.66 -0.95
N ASN A 166 -16.47 -11.75 -0.67
CA ASN A 166 -16.06 -13.12 -0.93
C ASN A 166 -15.79 -13.38 -2.42
N ASN A 167 -16.63 -12.83 -3.30
CA ASN A 167 -16.47 -12.94 -4.75
C ASN A 167 -15.31 -12.09 -5.26
N ASN A 168 -15.19 -10.84 -4.80
CA ASN A 168 -14.07 -9.96 -5.15
C ASN A 168 -12.73 -10.57 -4.71
N LEU A 169 -12.69 -11.17 -3.52
CA LEU A 169 -11.53 -11.87 -3.00
C LEU A 169 -11.15 -13.06 -3.89
N ASN A 170 -12.12 -13.88 -4.31
CA ASN A 170 -11.85 -14.99 -5.23
C ASN A 170 -11.28 -14.50 -6.57
N GLN A 171 -11.90 -13.47 -7.17
CA GLN A 171 -11.40 -12.89 -8.43
C GLN A 171 -9.96 -12.38 -8.29
N PHE A 172 -9.64 -11.72 -7.17
CA PHE A 172 -8.29 -11.25 -6.88
C PHE A 172 -7.28 -12.37 -6.77
N VAL A 173 -7.59 -13.41 -6.00
CA VAL A 173 -6.69 -14.56 -5.84
C VAL A 173 -6.50 -15.29 -7.18
N ASP A 174 -7.59 -15.53 -7.91
CA ASP A 174 -7.56 -16.20 -9.21
C ASP A 174 -6.74 -15.41 -10.25
N TYR A 175 -6.88 -14.09 -10.27
CA TYR A 175 -6.16 -13.21 -11.18
C TYR A 175 -4.64 -13.33 -11.00
N TYR A 176 -4.13 -13.13 -9.78
CA TYR A 176 -2.70 -13.19 -9.52
C TYR A 176 -2.14 -14.62 -9.54
N LYS A 177 -2.97 -15.62 -9.22
CA LYS A 177 -2.61 -17.04 -9.42
C LYS A 177 -2.36 -17.33 -10.90
N SER A 178 -3.23 -16.87 -11.78
CA SER A 178 -3.14 -17.07 -13.23
C SER A 178 -1.93 -16.36 -13.84
N LEU A 179 -1.54 -15.21 -13.28
CA LEU A 179 -0.36 -14.47 -13.70
C LEU A 179 0.97 -15.04 -13.17
N LYS A 180 0.94 -15.94 -12.16
CA LYS A 180 2.13 -16.40 -11.43
C LYS A 180 2.99 -15.22 -10.97
N TYR A 181 2.35 -14.24 -10.34
CA TYR A 181 2.95 -12.96 -10.01
C TYR A 181 2.99 -12.74 -8.51
N ASP A 182 4.15 -12.39 -7.98
CA ASP A 182 4.33 -12.06 -6.56
C ASP A 182 4.00 -10.61 -6.29
N TYR A 183 3.38 -10.37 -5.13
CA TYR A 183 2.93 -9.06 -4.69
C TYR A 183 2.84 -9.01 -3.17
N ARG A 184 2.80 -7.79 -2.63
CA ARG A 184 2.68 -7.52 -1.20
C ARG A 184 1.36 -6.85 -0.92
N LEU A 185 0.46 -7.55 -0.24
CA LEU A 185 -0.90 -7.08 0.01
C LEU A 185 -1.00 -6.37 1.35
N VAL A 186 -1.26 -5.06 1.34
CA VAL A 186 -1.51 -4.27 2.54
C VAL A 186 -2.98 -4.33 2.92
N LEU A 187 -3.21 -4.75 4.16
CA LEU A 187 -4.51 -4.84 4.81
C LEU A 187 -4.50 -4.03 6.11
N PHE A 188 -5.57 -3.26 6.32
CA PHE A 188 -5.89 -2.68 7.62
C PHE A 188 -7.07 -3.44 8.24
N PRO A 189 -6.82 -4.45 9.10
CA PRO A 189 -7.88 -5.30 9.64
C PRO A 189 -8.92 -4.54 10.45
N GLU A 190 -8.60 -3.37 11.00
CA GLU A 190 -9.56 -2.49 11.70
C GLU A 190 -10.75 -2.08 10.80
N GLY A 191 -10.52 -1.99 9.49
CA GLY A 191 -11.54 -1.65 8.48
C GLY A 191 -11.99 -0.18 8.49
N THR A 192 -11.42 0.63 9.38
CA THR A 192 -11.62 2.08 9.51
C THR A 192 -10.49 2.68 10.33
N ASP A 193 -10.30 4.00 10.24
CA ASP A 193 -9.32 4.75 11.02
C ASP A 193 -9.73 4.95 12.50
N LEU A 194 -8.74 5.10 13.37
CA LEU A 194 -8.91 5.44 14.79
C LEU A 194 -9.34 6.91 14.96
N SER A 195 -10.61 7.18 14.67
CA SER A 195 -11.30 8.42 15.02
C SER A 195 -12.10 8.25 16.32
N GLU A 196 -12.44 9.35 16.98
CA GLU A 196 -13.21 9.32 18.23
C GLU A 196 -14.55 8.56 18.08
N SER A 197 -15.28 8.82 16.99
CA SER A 197 -16.55 8.13 16.72
C SER A 197 -16.37 6.63 16.45
N ASN A 198 -15.30 6.24 15.77
CA ASN A 198 -14.98 4.82 15.54
C ASN A 198 -14.51 4.14 16.83
N LYS A 199 -13.76 4.84 17.69
CA LYS A 199 -13.35 4.35 19.00
C LYS A 199 -14.56 4.06 19.89
N ILE A 200 -15.51 5.00 19.98
CA ILE A 200 -16.75 4.81 20.75
C ILE A 200 -17.47 3.53 20.29
N ARG A 201 -17.59 3.31 18.97
CA ARG A 201 -18.23 2.11 18.41
C ARG A 201 -17.45 0.83 18.72
N SER A 202 -16.12 0.88 18.67
CA SER A 202 -15.25 -0.25 19.05
C SER A 202 -15.35 -0.56 20.54
N ASP A 203 -15.42 0.45 21.39
CA ASP A 203 -15.59 0.28 22.84
C ASP A 203 -16.97 -0.31 23.18
N SER A 204 -18.03 0.11 22.50
CA SER A 204 -19.36 -0.51 22.64
C SER A 204 -19.35 -1.98 22.21
N PHE A 205 -18.67 -2.30 21.09
CA PHE A 205 -18.49 -3.68 20.64
C PHE A 205 -17.72 -4.51 21.67
N ALA A 206 -16.64 -3.96 22.23
CA ALA A 206 -15.81 -4.62 23.23
C ALA A 206 -16.60 -4.96 24.50
N VAL A 207 -17.37 -3.99 25.02
CA VAL A 207 -18.26 -4.21 26.19
C VAL A 207 -19.29 -5.29 25.91
N ALA A 208 -19.93 -5.26 24.73
CA ALA A 208 -20.96 -6.25 24.38
C ALA A 208 -20.43 -7.69 24.25
N HIS A 209 -19.13 -7.86 23.97
CA HIS A 209 -18.48 -9.17 23.77
C HIS A 209 -17.48 -9.52 24.89
N ASN A 210 -17.47 -8.79 26.01
CA ASN A 210 -16.54 -8.96 27.13
C ASN A 210 -15.06 -8.92 26.71
N LEU A 211 -14.71 -8.05 25.77
CA LEU A 211 -13.35 -7.82 25.31
C LEU A 211 -12.75 -6.58 26.00
N PRO A 212 -11.41 -6.50 26.12
CA PRO A 212 -10.76 -5.29 26.64
C PRO A 212 -11.01 -4.09 25.71
N LYS A 213 -11.06 -2.90 26.31
CA LYS A 213 -11.05 -1.65 25.55
C LYS A 213 -9.62 -1.31 25.14
N TYR A 214 -9.47 -0.82 23.92
CA TYR A 214 -8.19 -0.40 23.36
C TYR A 214 -8.16 1.11 23.17
N ASP A 215 -6.99 1.71 23.37
CA ASP A 215 -6.79 3.15 23.33
C ASP A 215 -6.07 3.58 22.04
N PHE A 216 -5.19 2.74 21.50
CA PHE A 216 -4.35 3.06 20.33
C PHE A 216 -4.69 2.26 19.06
N VAL A 217 -5.59 1.28 19.17
CA VAL A 217 -6.10 0.48 18.04
C VAL A 217 -7.59 0.22 18.17
N LEU A 218 -8.26 -0.11 17.06
CA LEU A 218 -9.61 -0.67 17.06
C LEU A 218 -9.59 -2.19 17.02
N HIS A 219 -10.66 -2.85 17.47
CA HIS A 219 -10.79 -4.30 17.35
C HIS A 219 -10.83 -4.73 15.87
N PRO A 220 -10.01 -5.72 15.46
CA PRO A 220 -9.88 -6.09 14.05
C PRO A 220 -11.08 -6.88 13.51
N ARG A 221 -11.30 -6.81 12.20
CA ARG A 221 -12.29 -7.58 11.45
C ARG A 221 -11.71 -8.94 11.06
N LEU A 222 -12.15 -9.97 11.77
CA LEU A 222 -11.53 -11.29 11.72
C LEU A 222 -11.88 -12.10 10.46
N THR A 223 -13.12 -12.01 9.98
CA THR A 223 -13.63 -12.83 8.85
C THR A 223 -12.89 -12.55 7.54
N GLY A 224 -12.63 -11.27 7.24
CA GLY A 224 -11.91 -10.88 6.03
C GLY A 224 -10.46 -11.38 6.04
N TRP A 225 -9.80 -11.29 7.20
CA TRP A 225 -8.46 -11.80 7.41
C TRP A 225 -8.37 -13.32 7.23
N SER A 226 -9.21 -14.09 7.93
CA SER A 226 -9.12 -15.55 7.93
C SER A 226 -9.29 -16.14 6.54
N ALA A 227 -10.28 -15.62 5.78
CA ALA A 227 -10.51 -16.05 4.40
C ALA A 227 -9.41 -15.62 3.44
N LEU A 228 -8.91 -14.38 3.57
CA LEU A 228 -7.81 -13.87 2.74
C LEU A 228 -6.55 -14.69 2.94
N CYS A 229 -6.14 -14.90 4.20
CA CYS A 229 -4.95 -15.67 4.54
C CYS A 229 -5.07 -17.12 4.02
N SER A 230 -6.20 -17.78 4.26
CA SER A 230 -6.43 -19.16 3.82
C SER A 230 -6.35 -19.34 2.31
N ARG A 231 -6.94 -18.42 1.53
CA ARG A 231 -6.90 -18.50 0.06
C ARG A 231 -5.53 -18.20 -0.50
N LEU A 232 -4.87 -17.18 0.04
CA LEU A 232 -3.53 -16.79 -0.42
C LEU A 232 -2.49 -17.85 -0.10
N ARG A 233 -2.62 -18.56 1.03
CA ARG A 233 -1.80 -19.73 1.37
C ARG A 233 -1.81 -20.76 0.24
N GLY A 234 -2.98 -21.07 -0.32
CA GLY A 234 -3.13 -21.97 -1.47
C GLY A 234 -2.50 -21.48 -2.79
N THR A 235 -1.93 -20.28 -2.82
CA THR A 235 -1.26 -19.71 -3.99
C THR A 235 0.24 -19.43 -3.77
N GLY A 236 0.81 -19.91 -2.67
CA GLY A 236 2.23 -19.68 -2.35
C GLY A 236 2.49 -18.40 -1.57
N LEU A 237 1.61 -18.05 -0.62
CA LEU A 237 1.91 -16.99 0.37
C LEU A 237 3.12 -17.43 1.22
N ALA A 238 4.18 -16.62 1.26
CA ALA A 238 5.41 -16.96 1.95
C ALA A 238 5.44 -16.45 3.41
N SER A 239 4.89 -15.26 3.66
CA SER A 239 4.97 -14.63 4.97
C SER A 239 3.83 -13.64 5.24
N VAL A 240 3.66 -13.34 6.52
CA VAL A 240 2.80 -12.27 7.03
C VAL A 240 3.67 -11.28 7.80
N TYR A 241 3.59 -10.02 7.43
CA TYR A 241 4.23 -8.92 8.14
C TYR A 241 3.21 -8.24 9.04
N ASP A 242 3.46 -8.28 10.35
CA ASP A 242 2.76 -7.43 11.31
C ASP A 242 3.48 -6.09 11.40
N VAL A 243 2.78 -5.02 11.00
CA VAL A 243 3.34 -3.67 10.98
C VAL A 243 2.60 -2.81 12.00
N THR A 244 3.36 -2.22 12.92
CA THR A 244 2.84 -1.25 13.88
C THR A 244 3.26 0.15 13.46
N LEU A 245 2.26 1.01 13.29
CA LEU A 245 2.39 2.41 12.88
C LEU A 245 2.10 3.33 14.07
N ALA A 246 3.03 4.23 14.36
CA ALA A 246 2.85 5.28 15.36
C ALA A 246 3.32 6.63 14.82
N TYR A 247 2.76 7.70 15.39
CA TYR A 247 3.07 9.08 15.05
C TYR A 247 3.44 9.86 16.30
N ASP A 248 4.25 10.89 16.13
CA ASP A 248 4.39 11.94 17.16
C ASP A 248 3.10 12.76 17.27
N ASN A 249 2.69 13.38 16.16
CA ASN A 249 1.49 14.20 16.03
C ASN A 249 0.73 13.76 14.77
N PRO A 250 -0.30 12.90 14.91
CA PRO A 250 -1.01 12.35 13.77
C PRO A 250 -1.86 13.43 13.07
N ALA A 251 -1.78 13.48 11.74
CA ALA A 251 -2.73 14.21 10.90
C ALA A 251 -3.95 13.31 10.67
N GLN A 252 -5.15 13.65 11.15
CA GLN A 252 -6.26 12.71 11.04
C GLN A 252 -6.85 12.63 9.64
N THR A 253 -6.84 13.76 8.93
CA THR A 253 -7.48 13.91 7.62
C THR A 253 -6.56 14.59 6.61
N GLU A 254 -6.93 14.49 5.34
CA GLU A 254 -6.28 15.18 4.23
C GLU A 254 -6.33 16.72 4.40
N LEU A 255 -7.36 17.22 5.09
CA LEU A 255 -7.48 18.63 5.44
C LEU A 255 -6.43 19.06 6.46
N ASP A 256 -6.06 18.19 7.40
CA ASP A 256 -5.00 18.47 8.38
C ASP A 256 -3.65 18.59 7.67
N LEU A 257 -3.38 17.71 6.71
CA LEU A 257 -2.21 17.83 5.84
C LEU A 257 -2.20 19.14 5.04
N ALA A 258 -3.34 19.52 4.45
CA ALA A 258 -3.47 20.76 3.70
C ALA A 258 -3.31 22.03 4.57
N LYS A 259 -3.62 21.93 5.87
CA LYS A 259 -3.39 22.98 6.87
C LYS A 259 -1.95 23.03 7.36
N GLY A 260 -1.09 22.09 6.96
CA GLY A 260 0.32 22.03 7.38
C GLY A 260 0.57 21.21 8.63
N ASN A 261 -0.45 20.53 9.17
CA ASN A 261 -0.30 19.63 10.31
C ASN A 261 0.31 18.30 9.86
N ILE A 262 1.54 18.34 9.36
CA ILE A 262 2.24 17.18 8.83
C ILE A 262 3.10 16.57 9.96
N PRO A 263 3.00 15.25 10.22
CA PRO A 263 3.81 14.59 11.24
C PRO A 263 5.30 14.73 10.91
N LYS A 264 6.07 15.11 11.92
CA LYS A 264 7.53 15.26 11.80
C LYS A 264 8.22 13.91 11.93
N ASN A 265 7.70 13.02 12.77
CA ASN A 265 8.26 11.70 12.98
C ASN A 265 7.18 10.63 12.82
N VAL A 266 7.43 9.71 11.89
CA VAL A 266 6.56 8.55 11.66
C VAL A 266 7.36 7.29 11.94
N TYR A 267 6.78 6.42 12.77
CA TYR A 267 7.45 5.25 13.31
C TYR A 267 6.77 3.98 12.81
N PHE A 268 7.56 3.07 12.25
CA PHE A 268 7.11 1.77 11.77
C PHE A 268 7.89 0.65 12.45
N HIS A 269 7.20 -0.30 13.05
CA HIS A 269 7.80 -1.54 13.52
C HIS A 269 7.32 -2.70 12.65
N PHE A 270 8.24 -3.35 11.93
CA PHE A 270 7.98 -4.50 11.07
C PHE A 270 8.38 -5.78 11.78
N LYS A 271 7.46 -6.75 11.85
CA LYS A 271 7.72 -8.09 12.35
C LYS A 271 7.28 -9.13 11.33
N ARG A 272 8.19 -10.01 10.89
CA ARG A 272 7.93 -11.03 9.87
C ARG A 272 7.60 -12.37 10.51
N TYR A 273 6.49 -12.96 10.10
CA TYR A 273 6.11 -14.33 10.43
C TYR A 273 6.15 -15.19 9.16
N SER A 274 6.93 -16.28 9.18
CA SER A 274 6.84 -17.30 8.11
C SER A 274 5.43 -17.87 8.08
N ILE A 275 4.93 -18.20 6.88
CA ILE A 275 3.61 -18.80 6.72
C ILE A 275 3.45 -20.10 7.54
N ASP A 276 4.53 -20.83 7.77
CA ASP A 276 4.57 -22.07 8.57
C ASP A 276 4.28 -21.83 10.06
N LYS A 277 4.58 -20.63 10.56
CA LYS A 277 4.28 -20.23 11.95
C LYS A 277 2.84 -19.73 12.13
N ILE A 278 2.15 -19.42 11.03
CA ILE A 278 0.77 -18.92 11.07
C ILE A 278 -0.20 -20.11 11.08
N PRO A 279 -1.22 -20.14 11.97
CA PRO A 279 -2.18 -21.23 12.04
C PRO A 279 -2.92 -21.51 10.72
N TYR A 280 -3.40 -22.74 10.55
CA TYR A 280 -4.14 -23.18 9.36
C TYR A 280 -5.66 -23.04 9.53
N ASN A 281 -6.20 -23.40 10.69
CA ASN A 281 -7.65 -23.40 10.91
C ASN A 281 -8.19 -21.97 10.96
N GLU A 282 -9.41 -21.79 10.48
CA GLU A 282 -10.04 -20.46 10.40
C GLU A 282 -10.17 -19.81 11.79
N GLU A 283 -10.63 -20.55 12.80
CA GLU A 283 -10.77 -20.02 14.16
C GLU A 283 -9.43 -19.67 14.80
N ASP A 284 -8.40 -20.48 14.57
CA ASP A 284 -7.05 -20.20 15.07
C ASP A 284 -6.43 -18.97 14.38
N LEU A 285 -6.73 -18.74 13.10
CA LEU A 285 -6.35 -17.51 12.38
C LEU A 285 -7.02 -16.26 12.96
N LYS A 286 -8.31 -16.37 13.32
CA LYS A 286 -9.06 -15.28 13.96
C LYS A 286 -8.48 -14.98 15.33
N LYS A 287 -8.18 -16.01 16.12
CA LYS A 287 -7.52 -15.88 17.42
C LYS A 287 -6.14 -15.25 17.30
N TRP A 288 -5.31 -15.73 16.37
CA TRP A 288 -3.97 -15.18 16.13
C TRP A 288 -4.01 -13.68 15.86
N LEU A 289 -4.95 -13.22 15.03
CA LEU A 289 -5.10 -11.80 14.73
C LEU A 289 -5.54 -10.98 15.95
N ASN A 290 -6.50 -11.49 16.74
CA ASN A 290 -6.89 -10.85 18.00
C ASN A 290 -5.71 -10.73 18.97
N ASP A 291 -4.93 -11.80 19.14
CA ASP A 291 -3.76 -11.81 20.01
C ASP A 291 -2.70 -10.81 19.53
N ARG A 292 -2.47 -10.70 18.21
CA ARG A 292 -1.59 -9.66 17.63
C ARG A 292 -2.09 -8.25 17.95
N TRP A 293 -3.39 -8.00 17.89
CA TRP A 293 -3.94 -6.68 18.21
C TRP A 293 -3.83 -6.32 19.69
N GLY A 294 -3.99 -7.30 20.59
CA GLY A 294 -3.74 -7.12 22.01
C GLY A 294 -2.28 -6.76 22.31
N GLU A 295 -1.33 -7.46 21.70
CA GLU A 295 0.09 -7.13 21.82
C GLU A 295 0.43 -5.75 21.22
N LYS A 296 -0.17 -5.43 20.07
CA LYS A 296 0.02 -4.13 19.41
C LYS A 296 -0.46 -2.97 20.27
N GLU A 297 -1.61 -3.09 20.93
CA GLU A 297 -2.09 -2.10 21.90
C GLU A 297 -1.08 -1.86 23.03
N ILE A 298 -0.54 -2.94 23.61
CA ILE A 298 0.45 -2.85 24.69
C ILE A 298 1.75 -2.19 24.19
N SER A 299 2.23 -2.59 22.99
CA SER A 299 3.43 -2.01 22.40
C SER A 299 3.25 -0.52 22.07
N LEU A 300 2.10 -0.11 21.53
CA LEU A 300 1.80 1.30 21.23
C LEU A 300 1.71 2.13 22.51
N ARG A 301 1.07 1.59 23.56
CA ARG A 301 1.00 2.24 24.87
C ARG A 301 2.39 2.48 25.46
N LYS A 302 3.28 1.49 25.40
CA LYS A 302 4.68 1.66 25.84
C LYS A 302 5.42 2.66 24.96
N PHE A 303 5.25 2.59 23.64
CA PHE A 303 5.87 3.52 22.70
C PHE A 303 5.49 4.98 23.02
N HIS A 304 4.21 5.27 23.25
CA HIS A 304 3.77 6.62 23.59
C HIS A 304 4.21 7.10 24.98
N LYS A 305 4.55 6.19 25.90
CA LYS A 305 5.04 6.50 27.25
C LYS A 305 6.56 6.64 27.32
N GLU A 306 7.30 5.78 26.62
CA GLU A 306 8.74 5.56 26.78
C GLU A 306 9.55 5.73 25.48
N GLY A 307 8.89 5.88 24.34
CA GLY A 307 9.52 6.03 23.02
C GLY A 307 10.00 4.73 22.37
N ASN A 308 9.73 3.57 22.98
CA ASN A 308 10.23 2.26 22.51
C ASN A 308 9.09 1.28 22.22
N PHE A 309 9.18 0.59 21.08
CA PHE A 309 8.34 -0.56 20.77
C PHE A 309 8.80 -1.81 21.55
N ILE A 310 7.92 -2.81 21.63
CA ILE A 310 8.21 -4.12 22.23
C ILE A 310 8.10 -5.19 21.15
N ASP A 311 9.11 -6.05 21.06
CA ASP A 311 8.97 -7.34 20.41
C ASP A 311 8.69 -8.40 21.48
N PHE A 312 7.50 -9.00 21.44
CA PHE A 312 7.07 -9.99 22.44
C PHE A 312 7.78 -11.35 22.28
N GLU A 313 8.37 -11.65 21.11
CA GLU A 313 9.14 -12.89 20.92
C GLU A 313 10.54 -12.77 21.52
N THR A 314 11.21 -11.64 21.34
CA THR A 314 12.60 -11.46 21.81
C THR A 314 12.69 -10.77 23.16
N THR A 315 11.61 -10.14 23.64
CA THR A 315 11.54 -9.31 24.85
C THR A 315 12.53 -8.12 24.88
N THR A 316 13.18 -7.85 23.75
CA THR A 316 14.12 -6.74 23.56
C THR A 316 13.49 -5.63 22.71
N PRO A 317 13.99 -4.39 22.79
CA PRO A 317 13.64 -3.37 21.82
C PRO A 317 13.98 -3.85 20.40
N PRO A 318 13.09 -3.63 19.41
CA PRO A 318 13.37 -4.03 18.04
C PRO A 318 14.52 -3.22 17.45
N ALA A 319 15.34 -3.87 16.62
CA ALA A 319 16.51 -3.23 16.03
C ALA A 319 16.11 -2.04 15.15
N TYR A 320 16.72 -0.88 15.40
CA TYR A 320 16.59 0.28 14.50
C TYR A 320 17.29 0.01 13.18
N ARG A 321 16.67 0.41 12.07
CA ARG A 321 17.21 0.24 10.73
C ARG A 321 17.52 1.61 10.11
N SER A 322 18.71 1.73 9.52
CA SER A 322 19.12 2.96 8.84
C SER A 322 18.28 3.18 7.58
N PRO A 323 17.79 4.41 7.34
CA PRO A 323 17.02 4.70 6.14
C PRO A 323 17.88 4.57 4.87
N ARG A 324 17.29 3.96 3.84
CA ARG A 324 17.81 3.96 2.47
C ARG A 324 18.18 5.34 1.95
N SER A 325 19.24 5.39 1.13
CA SER A 325 19.65 6.59 0.39
C SER A 325 18.48 7.21 -0.38
N MET A 326 18.40 8.54 -0.37
CA MET A 326 17.34 9.31 -1.04
C MET A 326 17.62 9.59 -2.52
N ILE A 327 18.72 9.10 -3.09
CA ILE A 327 19.12 9.42 -4.48
C ILE A 327 18.04 8.98 -5.47
N VAL A 328 17.56 7.74 -5.36
CA VAL A 328 16.52 7.20 -6.26
C VAL A 328 15.19 7.93 -6.07
N ALA A 329 14.79 8.18 -4.83
CA ALA A 329 13.59 8.96 -4.54
C ALA A 329 13.65 10.38 -5.15
N LYS A 330 14.81 11.06 -5.05
CA LYS A 330 15.02 12.39 -5.67
C LYS A 330 14.98 12.33 -7.20
N ALA A 331 15.54 11.30 -7.81
CA ALA A 331 15.45 11.10 -9.26
C ALA A 331 13.99 10.89 -9.70
N GLY A 332 13.23 10.05 -8.97
CA GLY A 332 11.79 9.88 -9.17
C GLY A 332 11.03 11.21 -9.04
N PHE A 333 11.35 12.00 -8.02
CA PHE A 333 10.76 13.33 -7.82
C PHE A 333 10.97 14.26 -9.03
N THR A 334 12.20 14.32 -9.55
CA THR A 334 12.53 15.10 -10.75
C THR A 334 11.77 14.58 -11.96
N PHE A 335 11.73 13.27 -12.18
CA PHE A 335 10.99 12.65 -13.28
C PHE A 335 9.50 13.04 -13.26
N TRP A 336 8.82 12.89 -12.11
CA TRP A 336 7.40 13.24 -11.98
C TRP A 336 7.15 14.73 -12.08
N THR A 337 8.11 15.56 -11.66
CA THR A 337 8.05 17.01 -11.88
C THR A 337 8.07 17.35 -13.37
N ILE A 338 8.89 16.66 -14.17
CA ILE A 338 8.91 16.80 -15.64
C ILE A 338 7.57 16.35 -16.24
N VAL A 339 7.02 15.21 -15.79
CA VAL A 339 5.70 14.72 -16.24
C VAL A 339 4.60 15.75 -15.95
N ASN A 340 4.62 16.40 -14.78
CA ASN A 340 3.69 17.49 -14.47
C ASN A 340 3.80 18.65 -15.45
N LEU A 341 5.03 19.11 -15.73
CA LEU A 341 5.27 20.21 -16.67
C LEU A 341 4.83 19.85 -18.09
N LEU A 342 5.10 18.62 -18.53
CA LEU A 342 4.64 18.10 -19.82
C LEU A 342 3.11 18.05 -19.90
N PHE A 343 2.44 17.61 -18.84
CA PHE A 343 0.98 17.61 -18.78
C PHE A 343 0.41 19.03 -18.86
N THR A 344 0.94 19.98 -18.07
CA THR A 344 0.55 21.41 -18.12
C THR A 344 0.75 22.00 -19.52
N TYR A 345 1.89 21.72 -20.14
CA TYR A 345 2.20 22.20 -21.47
C TYR A 345 1.25 21.59 -22.52
N ALA A 346 1.05 20.27 -22.48
CA ALA A 346 0.20 19.56 -23.44
C ALA A 346 -1.28 19.98 -23.33
N ILE A 347 -1.81 20.14 -22.12
CA ILE A 347 -3.21 20.57 -21.93
C ILE A 347 -3.44 22.00 -22.41
N TYR A 348 -2.44 22.88 -22.29
CA TYR A 348 -2.53 24.25 -22.76
C TYR A 348 -2.34 24.38 -24.28
N CYS A 349 -1.34 23.70 -24.84
CA CYS A 349 -0.93 23.89 -26.23
C CYS A 349 -1.63 22.96 -27.25
N SER A 350 -2.17 21.81 -26.83
CA SER A 350 -2.66 20.78 -27.76
C SER A 350 -4.15 20.49 -27.57
N VAL A 351 -4.95 20.90 -28.56
CA VAL A 351 -6.38 20.55 -28.64
C VAL A 351 -6.59 19.03 -28.70
N MET A 352 -5.71 18.31 -29.40
CA MET A 352 -5.75 16.84 -29.43
C MET A 352 -5.56 16.24 -28.04
N PHE A 353 -4.66 16.80 -27.23
CA PHE A 353 -4.47 16.34 -25.85
C PHE A 353 -5.65 16.70 -24.94
N GLN A 354 -6.34 17.83 -25.17
CA GLN A 354 -7.59 18.14 -24.47
C GLN A 354 -8.68 17.11 -24.78
N PHE A 355 -8.83 16.72 -26.05
CA PHE A 355 -9.73 15.63 -26.44
C PHE A 355 -9.31 14.28 -25.83
N TRP A 356 -8.01 14.00 -25.76
CA TRP A 356 -7.48 12.81 -25.09
C TRP A 356 -7.89 12.72 -23.62
N VAL A 357 -7.76 13.83 -22.88
CA VAL A 357 -8.17 13.94 -21.48
C VAL A 357 -9.68 13.76 -21.34
N LEU A 358 -10.48 14.43 -22.18
CA LEU A 358 -11.94 14.32 -22.16
C LEU A 358 -12.40 12.89 -22.46
N TYR A 359 -11.86 12.28 -23.52
CA TYR A 359 -12.18 10.93 -23.93
C TYR A 359 -11.90 9.93 -22.80
N HIS A 360 -10.70 9.95 -22.21
CA HIS A 360 -10.37 9.01 -21.13
C HIS A 360 -11.17 9.29 -19.86
N SER A 361 -11.48 10.55 -19.53
CA SER A 361 -12.36 10.87 -18.41
C SER A 361 -13.73 10.22 -18.59
N VAL A 362 -14.35 10.43 -19.75
CA VAL A 362 -15.68 9.88 -20.08
C VAL A 362 -15.63 8.35 -20.11
N LEU A 363 -14.60 7.77 -20.74
CA LEU A 363 -14.39 6.33 -20.78
C LEU A 363 -14.35 5.72 -19.37
N PHE A 364 -13.55 6.29 -18.47
CA PHE A 364 -13.43 5.76 -17.12
C PHE A 364 -14.70 5.93 -16.29
N VAL A 365 -15.42 7.05 -16.43
CA VAL A 365 -16.73 7.23 -15.80
C VAL A 365 -17.71 6.17 -16.30
N ILE A 366 -17.83 5.99 -17.62
CA ILE A 366 -18.73 5.00 -18.22
C ILE A 366 -18.36 3.58 -17.76
N VAL A 367 -17.09 3.18 -17.87
CA VAL A 367 -16.64 1.84 -17.46
C VAL A 367 -16.86 1.61 -15.96
N THR A 368 -16.61 2.61 -15.12
CA THR A 368 -16.82 2.49 -13.67
C THR A 368 -18.30 2.34 -13.33
N CYS A 369 -19.17 3.14 -13.95
CA CYS A 369 -20.61 3.13 -13.70
C CYS A 369 -21.30 1.88 -14.25
N TYR A 370 -20.99 1.46 -15.47
CA TYR A 370 -21.73 0.40 -16.17
C TYR A 370 -21.07 -0.98 -16.08
N LEU A 371 -19.73 -1.04 -15.99
CA LEU A 371 -18.98 -2.31 -15.94
C LEU A 371 -18.38 -2.58 -14.56
N GLY A 372 -18.58 -1.68 -13.59
CA GLY A 372 -18.06 -1.78 -12.23
C GLY A 372 -16.56 -1.47 -12.09
N GLY A 373 -15.91 -1.07 -13.19
CA GLY A 373 -14.51 -0.66 -13.26
C GLY A 373 -13.61 -1.52 -14.16
N PHE A 374 -12.44 -0.98 -14.52
CA PHE A 374 -11.48 -1.63 -15.41
C PHE A 374 -10.90 -2.94 -14.86
N GLN A 375 -10.88 -3.13 -13.54
CA GLN A 375 -10.47 -4.39 -12.92
C GLN A 375 -11.35 -5.57 -13.35
N ASN A 376 -12.66 -5.35 -13.57
CA ASN A 376 -13.55 -6.41 -14.06
C ASN A 376 -13.26 -6.79 -15.51
N ILE A 377 -12.88 -5.80 -16.34
CA ILE A 377 -12.44 -6.04 -17.73
C ILE A 377 -11.15 -6.86 -17.72
N GLN A 378 -10.16 -6.45 -16.91
CA GLN A 378 -8.89 -7.16 -16.76
C GLN A 378 -9.08 -8.63 -16.36
N TYR A 379 -9.96 -8.90 -15.38
CA TYR A 379 -10.24 -10.28 -14.94
C TYR A 379 -10.86 -11.13 -16.06
N ARG A 380 -11.81 -10.57 -16.82
CA ARG A 380 -12.46 -11.28 -17.95
C ARG A 380 -11.48 -11.56 -19.08
N LEU A 381 -10.61 -10.60 -19.42
CA LEU A 381 -9.59 -10.78 -20.46
C LEU A 381 -8.65 -11.94 -20.09
N LEU A 382 -8.10 -11.92 -18.88
CA LEU A 382 -7.15 -12.95 -18.45
C LEU A 382 -7.81 -14.34 -18.37
N LYS A 383 -9.07 -14.43 -17.91
CA LYS A 383 -9.81 -15.69 -17.86
C LYS A 383 -10.03 -16.31 -19.25
N ASN A 384 -10.17 -15.48 -20.28
CA ASN A 384 -10.32 -15.94 -21.66
C ASN A 384 -8.98 -16.34 -22.30
N GLU A 385 -7.84 -15.90 -21.75
CA GLU A 385 -6.50 -16.29 -22.20
C GLU A 385 -6.05 -17.65 -21.66
N THR A 386 -6.64 -18.13 -20.55
CA THR A 386 -6.35 -19.45 -19.98
C THR A 386 -7.20 -20.53 -20.66
N PRO A 387 -6.60 -21.50 -21.38
CA PRO A 387 -7.32 -22.59 -22.04
C PRO A 387 -7.98 -23.57 -21.08
#